data_AF-A0A954KWK3-F1
#
_entry.id   AF-A0A954KWK3-F1
#
_cell.length_a   1.000
_cell.length_b   1.000
_cell.length_c   1.000
_cell.angle_alpha   90.00
_cell.angle_beta   90.00
_cell.angle_gamma   90.00
#
_symmetry.space_group_name_H-M   'P 1'
#
loop_
_entity.id
_entity.type
_entity.pdbx_description
1 polymer ?
#
loop_
_entity_poly.entity_id
_entity_poly.type
_entity_poly.pdbx_seq_one_letter_code
_entity_poly.pdbx_strand_id
1 'polypeptide(L)'
;SFLRGCLELHDCAPTASREDLVRNEQFERVKHMLEVVLYEHLERIVDEAPQRMEAILNWHRYTFAGAALEDRRLRNLLRRCYRIPTSQGLLTLDEILKASAADPLFEEEAEQVVWYNTDRRQEQWMNQVFSGQSVPCVHAFRSFEESLLARVLADENEAGTPSDLRVASPSATNFGAAILGMGDMEDVSEEWAEFLATSGARVFVGDYNSNQPVIAFLNERYELARSFDDLKKRGEIPSGFQRLIDSHFRDIPAAENEVVLNRRHPMVSRTLSQQPGTPLSSVLRLLVVNALNSAGSSISQDARKQQQDDLDWIAECLWGRD
;
A
#
# COMPACT_ATOMS: atom_id res chain seq x y z
N SER A 1 -21.32 -6.72 -15.43
CA SER A 1 -22.36 -5.79 -15.93
C SER A 1 -23.51 -5.77 -14.94
N PHE A 2 -23.86 -4.59 -14.39
CA PHE A 2 -24.94 -4.40 -13.40
C PHE A 2 -26.10 -3.53 -13.92
N LEU A 3 -25.88 -2.78 -15.00
CA LEU A 3 -26.90 -1.97 -15.63
C LEU A 3 -27.99 -2.88 -16.23
N ARG A 4 -29.24 -2.48 -16.02
CA ARG A 4 -30.43 -3.16 -16.54
C ARG A 4 -31.26 -2.16 -17.33
N GLY A 5 -31.83 -2.60 -18.44
CA GLY A 5 -32.66 -1.76 -19.28
C GLY A 5 -33.30 -2.56 -20.42
N CYS A 6 -34.25 -1.94 -21.10
CA CYS A 6 -34.83 -2.42 -22.33
C CYS A 6 -34.53 -1.37 -23.42
N LEU A 7 -34.13 -1.84 -24.60
CA LEU A 7 -33.85 -1.00 -25.75
C LEU A 7 -34.68 -1.49 -26.92
N GLU A 8 -35.46 -0.59 -27.50
CA GLU A 8 -36.18 -0.84 -28.74
C GLU A 8 -35.38 -0.21 -29.89
N LEU A 9 -34.87 -1.05 -30.79
CA LEU A 9 -33.99 -0.63 -31.89
C LEU A 9 -34.69 -0.92 -33.22
N HIS A 10 -35.11 0.13 -33.91
CA HIS A 10 -35.82 0.00 -35.19
C HIS A 10 -34.89 -0.31 -36.37
N ASP A 11 -33.63 0.14 -36.32
CA ASP A 11 -32.70 0.10 -37.45
C ASP A 11 -31.52 -0.88 -37.26
N CYS A 12 -31.52 -1.69 -36.21
CA CYS A 12 -30.52 -2.73 -36.00
C CYS A 12 -30.98 -4.06 -36.60
N ALA A 13 -30.22 -4.59 -37.57
CA ALA A 13 -30.54 -5.84 -38.22
C ALA A 13 -30.20 -7.04 -37.32
N PRO A 14 -31.11 -8.01 -37.13
CA PRO A 14 -30.77 -9.26 -36.47
C PRO A 14 -29.83 -10.08 -37.35
N THR A 15 -28.93 -10.83 -36.71
CA THR A 15 -28.18 -11.90 -37.38
C THR A 15 -29.12 -13.02 -37.84
N ALA A 16 -28.63 -13.92 -38.69
CA ALA A 16 -29.38 -15.11 -39.12
C ALA A 16 -29.88 -15.98 -37.93
N SER A 17 -29.20 -15.91 -36.79
CA SER A 17 -29.57 -16.61 -35.56
C SER A 17 -30.73 -15.97 -34.80
N ARG A 18 -31.21 -14.78 -35.17
CA ARG A 18 -32.23 -13.94 -34.47
C ARG A 18 -31.94 -13.61 -33.00
N GLU A 19 -30.93 -14.21 -32.39
CA GLU A 19 -30.52 -14.01 -30.99
C GLU A 19 -29.40 -12.97 -30.83
N ASP A 20 -28.78 -12.56 -31.93
CA ASP A 20 -27.69 -11.56 -31.91
C ASP A 20 -27.91 -10.49 -32.98
N LEU A 21 -27.30 -9.32 -32.81
CA LEU A 21 -27.35 -8.21 -33.74
C LEU A 21 -26.12 -8.20 -34.66
N VAL A 22 -26.31 -7.78 -35.91
CA VAL A 22 -25.17 -7.56 -36.80
C VAL A 22 -24.36 -6.38 -36.26
N ARG A 23 -23.06 -6.59 -36.01
CA ARG A 23 -22.10 -5.55 -35.58
C ARG A 23 -21.73 -4.64 -36.75
N ASN A 24 -22.71 -3.91 -37.25
CA ASN A 24 -22.58 -2.94 -38.33
C ASN A 24 -22.42 -1.52 -37.77
N GLU A 25 -22.34 -0.53 -38.66
CA GLU A 25 -22.23 0.87 -38.29
C GLU A 25 -23.38 1.35 -37.38
N GLN A 26 -24.61 0.85 -37.59
CA GLN A 26 -25.75 1.22 -36.74
C GLN A 26 -25.62 0.66 -35.33
N PHE A 27 -25.13 -0.58 -35.19
CA PHE A 27 -24.85 -1.17 -33.88
C PHE A 27 -23.82 -0.33 -33.09
N GLU A 28 -22.72 0.05 -33.73
CA GLU A 28 -21.69 0.88 -33.07
C GLU A 28 -22.22 2.29 -32.74
N ARG A 29 -23.06 2.89 -33.61
CA ARG A 29 -23.74 4.17 -33.32
C ARG A 29 -24.64 4.08 -32.09
N VAL A 30 -25.47 3.03 -32.00
CA VAL A 30 -26.36 2.80 -30.85
C VAL A 30 -25.53 2.58 -29.59
N LYS A 31 -24.49 1.75 -29.64
CA LYS A 31 -23.59 1.50 -28.52
C LYS A 31 -22.95 2.80 -28.01
N HIS A 32 -22.43 3.63 -28.92
CA HIS A 32 -21.84 4.91 -28.56
C HIS A 32 -22.87 5.87 -27.94
N MET A 33 -24.09 5.94 -28.49
CA MET A 33 -25.16 6.76 -27.92
C MET A 33 -25.51 6.31 -26.49
N LEU A 34 -25.63 4.99 -26.27
CA LEU A 34 -25.90 4.45 -24.94
C LEU A 34 -24.80 4.82 -23.94
N GLU A 35 -23.55 4.73 -24.36
CA GLU A 35 -22.40 5.12 -23.55
C GLU A 35 -22.48 6.60 -23.15
N VAL A 36 -22.77 7.50 -24.10
CA VAL A 36 -22.96 8.94 -23.84
C VAL A 36 -24.07 9.17 -22.82
N VAL A 37 -25.25 8.59 -23.04
CA VAL A 37 -26.42 8.76 -22.15
C VAL A 37 -26.14 8.21 -20.76
N LEU A 38 -25.45 7.07 -20.66
CA LEU A 38 -25.07 6.48 -19.39
C LEU A 38 -24.10 7.38 -18.61
N TYR A 39 -23.08 7.92 -19.28
CA TYR A 39 -22.17 8.85 -18.63
C TYR A 39 -22.86 10.12 -18.19
N GLU A 40 -23.65 10.76 -19.05
CA GLU A 40 -24.41 11.97 -18.70
C GLU A 40 -25.35 11.71 -17.52
N HIS A 41 -25.95 10.52 -17.45
CA HIS A 41 -26.77 10.13 -16.31
C HIS A 41 -25.95 9.99 -15.03
N LEU A 42 -24.80 9.32 -15.07
CA LEU A 42 -23.93 9.16 -13.91
C LEU A 42 -23.36 10.49 -13.43
N GLU A 43 -22.91 11.34 -14.36
CA GLU A 43 -22.42 12.71 -14.09
C GLU A 43 -23.51 13.53 -13.39
N ARG A 44 -24.75 13.46 -13.89
CA ARG A 44 -25.90 14.11 -13.25
C ARG A 44 -26.17 13.57 -11.84
N ILE A 45 -26.07 12.26 -11.61
CA ILE A 45 -26.27 11.70 -10.27
C ILE A 45 -25.19 12.19 -9.30
N VAL A 46 -23.93 12.32 -9.75
CA VAL A 46 -22.85 12.87 -8.92
C VAL A 46 -23.21 14.27 -8.42
N ASP A 47 -23.77 15.11 -9.29
CA ASP A 47 -24.11 16.50 -8.97
C ASP A 47 -25.41 16.64 -8.17
N GLU A 48 -26.46 15.89 -8.55
CA GLU A 48 -27.82 16.05 -8.00
C GLU A 48 -28.11 15.12 -6.80
N ALA A 49 -27.48 13.95 -6.75
CA ALA A 49 -27.80 12.90 -5.78
C ALA A 49 -26.54 12.13 -5.31
N PRO A 50 -25.57 12.80 -4.66
CA PRO A 50 -24.27 12.21 -4.31
C PRO A 50 -24.39 10.97 -3.40
N GLN A 51 -25.36 10.94 -2.48
CA GLN A 51 -25.63 9.77 -1.63
C GLN A 51 -26.06 8.54 -2.43
N ARG A 52 -26.83 8.75 -3.51
CA ARG A 52 -27.22 7.69 -4.43
C ARG A 52 -26.02 7.20 -5.22
N MET A 53 -25.14 8.10 -5.66
CA MET A 53 -23.91 7.72 -6.34
C MET A 53 -23.00 6.90 -5.42
N GLU A 54 -22.84 7.33 -4.17
CA GLU A 54 -22.05 6.61 -3.16
C GLU A 54 -22.60 5.19 -2.93
N ALA A 55 -23.92 5.03 -2.87
CA ALA A 55 -24.53 3.70 -2.80
C ALA A 55 -24.18 2.86 -4.05
N ILE A 56 -24.35 3.40 -5.26
CA ILE A 56 -24.03 2.71 -6.52
C ILE A 56 -22.56 2.26 -6.54
N LEU A 57 -21.63 3.16 -6.20
CA LEU A 57 -20.20 2.84 -6.10
C LEU A 57 -19.94 1.77 -5.05
N ASN A 58 -20.59 1.85 -3.88
CA ASN A 58 -20.35 0.88 -2.81
C ASN A 58 -20.66 -0.56 -3.25
N TRP A 59 -21.74 -0.75 -4.02
CA TRP A 59 -22.15 -2.06 -4.57
C TRP A 59 -21.33 -2.50 -5.80
N HIS A 60 -20.85 -1.55 -6.61
CA HIS A 60 -20.27 -1.85 -7.92
C HIS A 60 -18.81 -1.39 -8.09
N ARG A 61 -18.11 -1.05 -6.99
CA ARG A 61 -16.75 -0.46 -7.00
C ARG A 61 -15.75 -1.19 -7.89
N TYR A 62 -15.72 -2.52 -7.86
CA TYR A 62 -14.76 -3.30 -8.65
C TYR A 62 -15.04 -3.18 -10.15
N THR A 63 -16.31 -3.12 -10.55
CA THR A 63 -16.68 -2.93 -11.97
C THR A 63 -16.30 -1.53 -12.43
N PHE A 64 -16.60 -0.52 -11.61
CA PHE A 64 -16.26 0.87 -11.90
C PHE A 64 -14.75 1.08 -11.97
N ALA A 65 -14.01 0.68 -10.95
CA ALA A 65 -12.57 0.86 -10.89
C ALA A 65 -11.84 0.09 -12.01
N GLY A 66 -12.25 -1.15 -12.28
CA GLY A 66 -11.68 -1.94 -13.38
C GLY A 66 -11.88 -1.28 -14.74
N ALA A 67 -13.10 -0.82 -15.04
CA ALA A 67 -13.38 -0.10 -16.28
C ALA A 67 -12.63 1.25 -16.36
N ALA A 68 -12.50 1.93 -15.23
CA ALA A 68 -11.81 3.20 -15.14
C ALA A 68 -10.31 3.07 -15.44
N LEU A 69 -9.66 1.91 -15.31
CA LEU A 69 -8.24 1.78 -15.70
C LEU A 69 -8.01 2.10 -17.19
N GLU A 70 -8.98 1.79 -18.04
CA GLU A 70 -8.94 2.03 -19.48
C GLU A 70 -9.72 3.29 -19.89
N ASP A 71 -10.78 3.66 -19.16
CA ASP A 71 -11.66 4.78 -19.51
C ASP A 71 -11.38 6.07 -18.70
N ARG A 72 -10.87 7.11 -19.38
CA ARG A 72 -10.56 8.41 -18.77
C ARG A 72 -11.79 9.19 -18.32
N ARG A 73 -12.91 9.12 -19.04
CA ARG A 73 -14.15 9.82 -18.65
C ARG A 73 -14.68 9.23 -17.35
N LEU A 74 -14.63 7.91 -17.21
CA LEU A 74 -15.01 7.27 -15.97
C LEU A 74 -14.04 7.57 -14.83
N ARG A 75 -12.72 7.61 -15.07
CA ARG A 75 -11.76 8.08 -14.04
C ARG A 75 -12.10 9.47 -13.57
N ASN A 76 -12.34 10.41 -14.48
CA ASN A 76 -12.71 11.79 -14.13
C ASN A 76 -13.99 11.85 -13.29
N LEU A 77 -14.97 10.98 -13.57
CA LEU A 77 -16.14 10.83 -12.72
C LEU A 77 -15.77 10.31 -11.33
N LEU A 78 -15.02 9.21 -11.26
CA LEU A 78 -14.61 8.60 -9.99
C LEU A 78 -13.75 9.53 -9.14
N ARG A 79 -12.96 10.41 -9.76
CA ARG A 79 -12.13 11.38 -9.05
C ARG A 79 -12.91 12.26 -8.09
N ARG A 80 -14.14 12.59 -8.47
CA ARG A 80 -15.04 13.50 -7.74
C ARG A 80 -15.93 12.80 -6.72
N CYS A 81 -16.12 11.49 -6.82
CA CYS A 81 -17.13 10.78 -6.01
C CYS A 81 -16.65 9.50 -5.32
N TYR A 82 -15.54 8.89 -5.77
CA TYR A 82 -14.95 7.73 -5.10
C TYR A 82 -14.12 8.20 -3.90
N ARG A 83 -14.53 7.79 -2.69
CA ARG A 83 -13.82 8.13 -1.45
C ARG A 83 -12.95 6.98 -0.99
N ILE A 84 -11.70 7.30 -0.68
CA ILE A 84 -10.70 6.37 -0.15
C ILE A 84 -10.41 6.76 1.31
N PRO A 85 -10.29 5.79 2.24
CA PRO A 85 -9.80 6.09 3.58
C PRO A 85 -8.39 6.65 3.52
N THR A 86 -8.13 7.67 4.32
CA THR A 86 -6.81 8.27 4.49
C THR A 86 -6.52 8.54 5.96
N SER A 87 -5.29 8.92 6.30
CA SER A 87 -4.95 9.38 7.65
C SER A 87 -5.73 10.63 8.12
N GLN A 88 -6.35 11.36 7.19
CA GLN A 88 -7.15 12.56 7.46
C GLN A 88 -8.67 12.32 7.24
N GLY A 89 -9.10 11.05 7.16
CA GLY A 89 -10.49 10.66 6.94
C GLY A 89 -10.79 10.22 5.50
N LEU A 90 -12.08 10.15 5.15
CA LEU A 90 -12.50 9.76 3.79
C LEU A 90 -12.32 10.95 2.84
N LEU A 91 -11.44 10.81 1.85
CA LEU A 91 -11.18 11.83 0.84
C LEU A 91 -11.47 11.28 -0.57
N THR A 92 -11.96 12.14 -1.44
CA THR A 92 -12.02 11.89 -2.89
C THR A 92 -10.62 11.96 -3.51
N LEU A 93 -10.44 11.45 -4.72
CA LEU A 93 -9.13 11.50 -5.39
C LEU A 93 -8.68 12.95 -5.66
N ASP A 94 -9.61 13.84 -6.01
CA ASP A 94 -9.29 15.27 -6.21
C ASP A 94 -8.87 15.94 -4.88
N GLU A 95 -9.53 15.59 -3.77
CA GLU A 95 -9.13 16.07 -2.44
C GLU A 95 -7.75 15.53 -2.03
N ILE A 96 -7.45 14.26 -2.34
CA ILE A 96 -6.14 13.66 -2.11
C ILE A 96 -5.07 14.42 -2.89
N LEU A 97 -5.23 14.58 -4.21
CA LEU A 97 -4.25 15.27 -5.06
C LEU A 97 -4.00 16.71 -4.57
N LYS A 98 -5.06 17.41 -4.19
CA LYS A 98 -4.96 18.77 -3.65
C LYS A 98 -4.22 18.83 -2.32
N ALA A 99 -4.38 17.82 -1.45
CA ALA A 99 -3.72 17.76 -0.15
C ALA A 99 -2.28 17.23 -0.24
N SER A 100 -1.91 16.56 -1.33
CA SER A 100 -0.61 15.91 -1.55
C SER A 100 0.42 16.82 -2.23
N ALA A 101 0.36 18.13 -2.00
CA ALA A 101 1.37 19.06 -2.50
C ALA A 101 2.75 18.68 -1.96
N ALA A 102 3.72 18.58 -2.86
CA ALA A 102 5.10 18.26 -2.52
C ALA A 102 5.77 19.42 -1.76
N ASP A 103 6.61 19.08 -0.79
CA ASP A 103 7.43 20.09 -0.11
C ASP A 103 8.67 20.38 -0.97
N PRO A 104 8.87 21.64 -1.44
CA PRO A 104 10.00 22.00 -2.28
C PRO A 104 11.37 21.82 -1.60
N LEU A 105 11.42 21.64 -0.28
CA LEU A 105 12.66 21.33 0.44
C LEU A 105 13.15 19.90 0.20
N PHE A 106 12.25 18.99 -0.17
CA PHE A 106 12.55 17.58 -0.37
C PHE A 106 12.35 17.15 -1.82
N GLU A 107 11.42 17.76 -2.55
CA GLU A 107 11.04 17.38 -3.90
C GLU A 107 11.41 18.45 -4.93
N GLU A 108 12.22 18.08 -5.91
CA GLU A 108 12.60 18.94 -7.04
C GLU A 108 11.82 18.60 -8.32
N GLU A 109 11.42 17.34 -8.50
CA GLU A 109 10.88 16.81 -9.75
C GLU A 109 9.35 16.62 -9.73
N ALA A 110 8.74 16.60 -8.54
CA ALA A 110 7.31 16.38 -8.36
C ALA A 110 6.66 17.59 -7.68
N GLU A 111 5.55 18.06 -8.25
CA GLU A 111 4.67 19.05 -7.60
C GLU A 111 3.73 18.40 -6.59
N GLN A 112 3.44 17.11 -6.77
CA GLN A 112 2.58 16.33 -5.88
C GLN A 112 3.19 14.96 -5.58
N VAL A 113 3.15 14.55 -4.32
CA VAL A 113 3.55 13.20 -3.89
C VAL A 113 2.42 12.57 -3.09
N VAL A 114 1.79 11.56 -3.67
CA VAL A 114 0.74 10.79 -3.00
C VAL A 114 1.38 9.61 -2.27
N TRP A 115 1.34 9.67 -0.94
CA TRP A 115 1.76 8.57 -0.07
C TRP A 115 0.63 7.56 0.09
N TYR A 116 0.93 6.27 -0.03
CA TYR A 116 -0.07 5.23 0.18
C TYR A 116 0.43 4.05 1.01
N ASN A 117 -0.49 3.40 1.70
CA ASN A 117 -0.31 2.17 2.45
C ASN A 117 -1.35 1.14 1.98
N THR A 118 -0.92 -0.10 1.72
CA THR A 118 -1.83 -1.19 1.34
C THR A 118 -2.15 -2.12 2.51
N ASP A 119 -1.37 -2.10 3.61
CA ASP A 119 -1.58 -3.01 4.74
C ASP A 119 -2.54 -2.41 5.78
N ARG A 120 -3.73 -3.01 5.89
CA ARG A 120 -4.74 -2.64 6.90
C ARG A 120 -4.23 -2.77 8.33
N ARG A 121 -3.30 -3.69 8.62
CA ARG A 121 -2.73 -3.87 9.97
C ARG A 121 -1.98 -2.61 10.42
N GLN A 122 -1.44 -1.85 9.48
CA GLN A 122 -0.68 -0.63 9.76
C GLN A 122 -1.52 0.65 9.72
N GLU A 123 -2.84 0.57 9.52
CA GLU A 123 -3.71 1.76 9.39
C GLU A 123 -3.55 2.74 10.56
N GLN A 124 -3.69 2.24 11.80
CA GLN A 124 -3.60 3.09 13.00
C GLN A 124 -2.21 3.68 13.18
N TRP A 125 -1.18 2.90 12.87
CA TRP A 125 0.20 3.35 12.91
C TRP A 125 0.46 4.46 11.89
N MET A 126 0.04 4.26 10.65
CA MET A 126 0.17 5.25 9.59
C MET A 126 -0.62 6.53 9.91
N ASN A 127 -1.78 6.42 10.56
CA ASN A 127 -2.52 7.58 11.06
C ASN A 127 -1.72 8.37 12.11
N GLN A 128 -0.95 7.69 12.96
CA GLN A 128 -0.09 8.34 13.95
C GLN A 128 1.14 8.98 13.30
N VAL A 129 1.78 8.29 12.35
CA VAL A 129 2.94 8.81 11.60
C VAL A 129 2.59 10.08 10.83
N PHE A 130 1.44 10.09 10.17
CA PHE A 130 0.95 11.24 9.42
C PHE A 130 0.17 12.23 10.30
N SER A 131 0.10 12.01 11.62
CA SER A 131 -0.56 12.93 12.54
C SER A 131 0.23 14.23 12.62
N GLY A 132 -0.40 15.34 12.26
CA GLY A 132 0.26 16.65 12.21
C GLY A 132 0.98 16.96 10.90
N GLN A 133 1.02 16.01 9.95
CA GLN A 133 1.47 16.27 8.58
C GLN A 133 0.35 16.91 7.76
N SER A 134 0.71 17.83 6.86
CA SER A 134 -0.24 18.46 5.93
C SER A 134 -0.72 17.47 4.86
N VAL A 135 0.16 16.58 4.42
CA VAL A 135 -0.12 15.56 3.41
C VAL A 135 -0.78 14.32 4.06
N PRO A 136 -1.82 13.73 3.43
CA PRO A 136 -2.43 12.50 3.91
C PRO A 136 -1.69 11.26 3.43
N CYS A 137 -1.80 10.17 4.19
CA CYS A 137 -1.49 8.82 3.71
C CYS A 137 -2.77 8.15 3.23
N VAL A 138 -2.79 7.67 2.00
CA VAL A 138 -3.92 6.98 1.39
C VAL A 138 -3.90 5.50 1.74
N HIS A 139 -4.99 5.01 2.32
CA HIS A 139 -5.15 3.61 2.69
C HIS A 139 -5.76 2.79 1.56
N ALA A 140 -4.91 2.35 0.63
CA ALA A 140 -5.27 1.59 -0.56
C ALA A 140 -5.43 0.08 -0.26
N PHE A 141 -6.36 -0.27 0.62
CA PHE A 141 -6.57 -1.65 1.08
C PHE A 141 -7.21 -2.57 0.05
N ARG A 142 -7.78 -2.02 -1.02
CA ARG A 142 -8.38 -2.82 -2.10
C ARG A 142 -7.40 -2.92 -3.25
N SER A 143 -7.30 -4.10 -3.82
CA SER A 143 -6.36 -4.42 -4.91
C SER A 143 -6.41 -3.49 -6.14
N PHE A 144 -7.53 -2.78 -6.36
CA PHE A 144 -7.65 -1.84 -7.48
C PHE A 144 -7.31 -0.39 -7.12
N GLU A 145 -7.23 -0.02 -5.82
CA GLU A 145 -7.08 1.38 -5.40
C GLU A 145 -5.70 1.92 -5.76
N GLU A 146 -4.65 1.11 -5.56
CA GLU A 146 -3.29 1.41 -6.03
C GLU A 146 -3.27 1.68 -7.54
N SER A 147 -3.84 0.78 -8.34
CA SER A 147 -3.90 0.93 -9.81
C SER A 147 -4.72 2.15 -10.25
N LEU A 148 -5.82 2.44 -9.54
CA LEU A 148 -6.65 3.61 -9.82
C LEU A 148 -5.90 4.91 -9.50
N LEU A 149 -5.21 4.99 -8.36
CA LEU A 149 -4.34 6.11 -8.01
C LEU A 149 -3.25 6.31 -9.06
N ALA A 150 -2.53 5.24 -9.42
CA ALA A 150 -1.47 5.29 -10.42
C ALA A 150 -1.98 5.84 -11.77
N ARG A 151 -3.18 5.42 -12.20
CA ARG A 151 -3.77 5.91 -13.45
C ARG A 151 -4.23 7.37 -13.37
N VAL A 152 -4.74 7.79 -12.22
CA VAL A 152 -5.13 9.18 -11.95
C VAL A 152 -3.91 10.10 -11.98
N LEU A 153 -2.79 9.70 -11.35
CA LEU A 153 -1.54 10.47 -11.41
C LEU A 153 -0.92 10.46 -12.80
N ALA A 154 -1.06 9.37 -13.57
CA ALA A 154 -0.66 9.37 -14.98
C ALA A 154 -1.45 10.42 -15.79
N ASP A 155 -2.76 10.56 -15.54
CA ASP A 155 -3.58 11.59 -16.18
C ASP A 155 -3.15 13.02 -15.76
N GLU A 156 -2.67 13.23 -14.52
CA GLU A 156 -2.10 14.52 -14.04
C GLU A 156 -0.77 14.84 -14.73
N ASN A 157 0.13 13.85 -14.81
CA ASN A 157 1.40 13.98 -15.51
C ASN A 157 1.20 14.34 -16.99
N GLU A 158 0.22 13.72 -17.66
CA GLU A 158 -0.18 14.07 -19.02
C GLU A 158 -0.76 15.50 -19.12
N ALA A 159 -1.42 15.98 -18.07
CA ALA A 159 -1.96 17.34 -17.99
C ALA A 159 -0.91 18.41 -17.64
N GLY A 160 0.34 17.99 -17.36
CA GLY A 160 1.46 18.88 -17.07
C GLY A 160 1.68 19.17 -15.59
N THR A 161 1.07 18.41 -14.68
CA THR A 161 1.34 18.44 -13.24
C THR A 161 2.22 17.23 -12.89
N PRO A 162 3.52 17.40 -12.62
CA PRO A 162 4.39 16.29 -12.20
C PRO A 162 3.91 15.71 -10.87
N SER A 163 3.39 14.49 -10.89
CA SER A 163 2.81 13.82 -9.72
C SER A 163 3.38 12.42 -9.57
N ASP A 164 3.79 12.08 -8.36
CA ASP A 164 4.40 10.78 -8.03
C ASP A 164 3.57 9.99 -7.00
N LEU A 165 3.55 8.67 -7.13
CA LEU A 165 2.85 7.74 -6.24
C LEU A 165 3.88 6.90 -5.49
N ARG A 166 3.93 7.06 -4.16
CA ARG A 166 4.95 6.40 -3.34
C ARG A 166 4.33 5.62 -2.19
N VAL A 167 4.84 4.42 -1.96
CA VAL A 167 4.50 3.65 -0.77
C VAL A 167 5.04 4.38 0.47
N ALA A 168 4.27 4.40 1.55
CA ALA A 168 4.66 5.00 2.81
C ALA A 168 5.63 4.07 3.57
N SER A 169 6.87 3.97 3.08
CA SER A 169 7.94 3.14 3.68
C SER A 169 9.27 3.90 3.75
N PRO A 170 10.15 3.58 4.72
CA PRO A 170 11.48 4.16 4.85
C PRO A 170 12.30 4.17 3.55
N SER A 171 12.27 3.11 2.76
CA SER A 171 13.02 3.03 1.50
C SER A 171 12.49 3.93 0.39
N ALA A 172 11.26 4.44 0.50
CA ALA A 172 10.69 5.32 -0.50
C ALA A 172 11.40 6.68 -0.48
N THR A 173 11.65 7.22 -1.68
CA THR A 173 12.36 8.49 -1.87
C THR A 173 11.78 9.58 -0.98
N ASN A 174 12.63 10.19 -0.16
CA ASN A 174 12.31 11.27 0.78
C ASN A 174 11.30 10.95 1.90
N PHE A 175 10.77 9.73 2.03
CA PHE A 175 9.79 9.42 3.08
C PHE A 175 10.36 9.63 4.48
N GLY A 176 11.59 9.15 4.72
CA GLY A 176 12.28 9.32 5.99
C GLY A 176 12.41 10.80 6.38
N ALA A 177 12.90 11.63 5.47
CA ALA A 177 13.12 13.05 5.74
C ALA A 177 11.81 13.86 5.81
N ALA A 178 10.94 13.72 4.81
CA ALA A 178 9.73 14.54 4.65
C ALA A 178 8.60 14.15 5.61
N ILE A 179 8.40 12.85 5.87
CA ILE A 179 7.28 12.36 6.68
C ILE A 179 7.72 11.98 8.08
N LEU A 180 8.81 11.21 8.21
CA LEU A 180 9.28 10.76 9.53
C LEU A 180 10.13 11.79 10.26
N GLY A 181 10.54 12.88 9.58
CA GLY A 181 11.48 13.86 10.13
C GLY A 181 12.83 13.24 10.50
N MET A 182 13.18 12.13 9.85
CA MET A 182 14.41 11.39 10.08
C MET A 182 15.57 12.03 9.32
N GLY A 183 16.64 12.35 10.05
CA GLY A 183 17.94 12.69 9.46
C GLY A 183 18.82 11.45 9.33
N ASP A 184 19.79 11.50 8.41
CA ASP A 184 20.91 10.56 8.31
C ASP A 184 20.48 9.08 8.34
N MET A 185 19.44 8.77 7.55
CA MET A 185 18.94 7.41 7.41
C MET A 185 19.89 6.60 6.52
N GLU A 186 20.38 5.50 7.06
CA GLU A 186 21.33 4.61 6.38
C GLU A 186 21.02 3.15 6.72
N ASP A 187 21.51 2.22 5.91
CA ASP A 187 21.49 0.80 6.26
C ASP A 187 22.37 0.57 7.51
N VAL A 188 22.00 -0.40 8.36
CA VAL A 188 22.89 -0.87 9.43
C VAL A 188 24.21 -1.42 8.84
N SER A 189 25.27 -1.47 9.64
CA SER A 189 26.52 -2.12 9.20
C SER A 189 26.30 -3.60 8.86
N GLU A 190 27.18 -4.17 8.03
CA GLU A 190 27.08 -5.57 7.58
C GLU A 190 26.99 -6.57 8.76
N GLU A 191 27.79 -6.35 9.82
CA GLU A 191 27.74 -7.16 11.05
C GLU A 191 26.36 -7.13 11.73
N TRP A 192 25.73 -5.95 11.79
CA TRP A 192 24.40 -5.79 12.37
C TRP A 192 23.30 -6.32 11.47
N ALA A 193 23.44 -6.18 10.14
CA ALA A 193 22.53 -6.76 9.17
C ALA A 193 22.52 -8.30 9.29
N GLU A 194 23.69 -8.93 9.37
CA GLU A 194 23.82 -10.38 9.56
C GLU A 194 23.20 -10.83 10.90
N PHE A 195 23.49 -10.11 11.99
CA PHE A 195 22.95 -10.44 13.31
C PHE A 195 21.40 -10.34 13.37
N LEU A 196 20.81 -9.38 12.65
CA LEU A 196 19.37 -9.14 12.59
C LEU A 196 18.67 -9.88 11.45
N ALA A 197 19.39 -10.61 10.59
CA ALA A 197 18.84 -11.26 9.40
C ALA A 197 17.68 -12.22 9.70
N THR A 198 17.68 -12.84 10.90
CA THR A 198 16.59 -13.72 11.35
C THR A 198 15.24 -13.02 11.47
N SER A 199 15.20 -11.69 11.54
CA SER A 199 13.97 -10.91 11.53
C SER A 199 13.25 -10.94 10.18
N GLY A 200 13.95 -11.24 9.07
CA GLY A 200 13.39 -11.19 7.73
C GLY A 200 12.98 -9.78 7.29
N ALA A 201 13.64 -8.77 7.84
CA ALA A 201 13.40 -7.36 7.54
C ALA A 201 14.72 -6.65 7.20
N ARG A 202 14.64 -5.69 6.27
CA ARG A 202 15.71 -4.74 6.02
C ARG A 202 15.76 -3.74 7.16
N VAL A 203 16.95 -3.52 7.72
CA VAL A 203 17.12 -2.68 8.91
C VAL A 203 17.91 -1.42 8.56
N PHE A 204 17.30 -0.28 8.87
CA PHE A 204 17.89 1.05 8.77
C PHE A 204 18.19 1.60 10.16
N VAL A 205 19.12 2.55 10.22
CA VAL A 205 19.36 3.41 11.37
C VAL A 205 19.00 4.83 10.97
N GLY A 206 18.28 5.55 11.82
CA GLY A 206 17.92 6.95 11.56
C GLY A 206 17.80 7.77 12.84
N ASP A 207 17.88 9.08 12.68
CA ASP A 207 17.80 10.06 13.76
C ASP A 207 16.40 10.68 13.84
N TYR A 208 15.63 10.39 14.89
CA TYR A 208 14.31 11.01 15.07
C TYR A 208 13.92 11.26 16.54
N ASN A 209 13.12 12.30 16.74
CA ASN A 209 12.70 12.78 18.07
C ASN A 209 11.48 12.00 18.59
N SER A 210 11.62 10.69 18.73
CA SER A 210 10.63 9.82 19.39
C SER A 210 11.29 9.04 20.51
N ASN A 211 10.52 8.73 21.56
CA ASN A 211 10.95 7.81 22.62
C ASN A 211 10.87 6.34 22.16
N GLN A 212 10.34 6.08 20.96
CA GLN A 212 10.27 4.74 20.41
C GLN A 212 11.66 4.31 19.92
N PRO A 213 12.19 3.15 20.35
CA PRO A 213 13.50 2.68 19.93
C PRO A 213 13.50 2.09 18.52
N VAL A 214 12.40 1.46 18.11
CA VAL A 214 12.28 0.74 16.85
C VAL A 214 10.90 0.94 16.25
N ILE A 215 10.86 1.23 14.95
CA ILE A 215 9.64 1.32 14.16
C ILE A 215 9.71 0.27 13.05
N ALA A 216 8.57 -0.37 12.74
CA ALA A 216 8.46 -1.36 11.68
C ALA A 216 7.40 -0.95 10.64
N PHE A 217 7.73 -1.19 9.37
CA PHE A 217 6.92 -0.97 8.19
C PHE A 217 6.76 -2.31 7.49
N LEU A 218 5.52 -2.73 7.26
CA LEU A 218 5.23 -4.02 6.66
C LEU A 218 5.07 -3.86 5.16
N ASN A 219 5.50 -4.88 4.44
CA ASN A 219 5.17 -5.03 3.04
C ASN A 219 4.15 -6.15 2.88
N GLU A 220 2.93 -5.79 2.45
CA GLU A 220 1.84 -6.76 2.30
C GLU A 220 2.20 -7.89 1.32
N ARG A 221 2.84 -7.56 0.19
CA ARG A 221 3.25 -8.57 -0.80
C ARG A 221 4.27 -9.53 -0.20
N TYR A 222 5.17 -9.05 0.64
CA TYR A 222 6.16 -9.87 1.33
C TYR A 222 5.51 -10.80 2.35
N GLU A 223 4.61 -10.27 3.19
CA GLU A 223 3.89 -11.08 4.18
C GLU A 223 2.99 -12.14 3.51
N LEU A 224 2.37 -11.81 2.38
CA LEU A 224 1.59 -12.77 1.59
C LEU A 224 2.50 -13.85 1.00
N ALA A 225 3.60 -13.48 0.34
CA ALA A 225 4.56 -14.42 -0.24
C ALA A 225 5.07 -15.41 0.83
N ARG A 226 5.45 -14.90 1.99
CA ARG A 226 5.93 -15.69 3.12
C ARG A 226 4.86 -16.64 3.68
N SER A 227 3.63 -16.15 3.82
CA SER A 227 2.50 -16.99 4.26
C SER A 227 2.25 -18.14 3.28
N PHE A 228 2.36 -17.89 1.98
CA PHE A 228 2.25 -18.93 0.96
C PHE A 228 3.42 -19.93 1.01
N ASP A 229 4.65 -19.47 1.20
CA ASP A 229 5.80 -20.37 1.33
C ASP A 229 5.68 -21.29 2.54
N ASP A 230 5.17 -20.78 3.66
CA ASP A 230 4.91 -21.59 4.86
C ASP A 230 3.80 -22.64 4.62
N LEU A 231 2.72 -22.26 3.93
CA LEU A 231 1.67 -23.22 3.52
C LEU A 231 2.19 -24.27 2.55
N LYS A 232 3.07 -23.89 1.62
CA LYS A 232 3.71 -24.80 0.66
C LYS A 232 4.58 -25.82 1.38
N LYS A 233 5.38 -25.39 2.37
CA LYS A 233 6.19 -26.29 3.22
C LYS A 233 5.33 -27.27 4.02
N ARG A 234 4.11 -26.89 4.39
CA ARG A 234 3.14 -27.76 5.10
C ARG A 234 2.35 -28.69 4.18
N GLY A 235 2.44 -28.52 2.85
CA GLY A 235 1.73 -29.34 1.88
C GLY A 235 0.22 -29.04 1.78
N GLU A 236 -0.21 -27.86 2.23
CA GLU A 236 -1.64 -27.51 2.37
C GLU A 236 -2.22 -26.78 1.14
N ILE A 237 -1.42 -26.51 0.09
CA ILE A 237 -1.87 -25.72 -1.08
C ILE A 237 -2.53 -26.62 -2.13
N PRO A 238 -3.81 -26.39 -2.49
CA PRO A 238 -4.43 -27.06 -3.64
C PRO A 238 -3.75 -26.66 -4.94
N SER A 239 -3.42 -27.63 -5.80
CA SER A 239 -2.65 -27.43 -7.04
C SER A 239 -3.23 -26.38 -8.01
N GLY A 240 -4.54 -26.14 -7.96
CA GLY A 240 -5.21 -25.09 -8.75
C GLY A 240 -4.85 -23.66 -8.35
N PHE A 241 -4.49 -23.42 -7.08
CA PHE A 241 -4.11 -22.09 -6.58
C PHE A 241 -2.64 -21.75 -6.85
N GLN A 242 -1.78 -22.76 -7.01
CA GLN A 242 -0.36 -22.56 -7.28
C GLN A 242 -0.11 -21.70 -8.51
N ARG A 243 -0.86 -21.92 -9.61
CA ARG A 243 -0.71 -21.13 -10.84
C ARG A 243 -1.12 -19.67 -10.69
N LEU A 244 -2.12 -19.37 -9.85
CA LEU A 244 -2.57 -18.01 -9.56
C LEU A 244 -1.54 -17.27 -8.70
N ILE A 245 -0.99 -17.96 -7.70
CA ILE A 245 0.10 -17.45 -6.85
C ILE A 245 1.33 -17.14 -7.72
N ASP A 246 1.79 -18.11 -8.51
CA ASP A 246 2.95 -17.96 -9.39
C ASP A 246 2.74 -16.85 -10.44
N SER A 247 1.50 -16.53 -10.82
CA SER A 247 1.18 -15.42 -11.72
C SER A 247 1.17 -14.07 -10.99
N HIS A 248 0.82 -14.03 -9.71
CA HIS A 248 0.73 -12.80 -8.92
C HIS A 248 2.08 -12.30 -8.41
N PHE A 249 3.06 -13.20 -8.24
CA PHE A 249 4.42 -12.89 -7.75
C PHE A 249 5.48 -12.86 -8.87
N ARG A 250 5.07 -12.93 -10.13
CA ARG A 250 5.99 -13.14 -11.27
C ARG A 250 6.87 -11.94 -11.62
N ASP A 251 6.48 -10.72 -11.22
CA ASP A 251 7.03 -9.52 -11.83
C ASP A 251 8.02 -8.72 -10.96
N ILE A 252 8.04 -8.82 -9.63
CA ILE A 252 9.02 -8.13 -8.77
C ILE A 252 9.18 -8.94 -7.45
N PRO A 253 10.40 -9.26 -6.97
CA PRO A 253 10.55 -9.82 -5.63
C PRO A 253 9.93 -8.86 -4.61
N ALA A 254 9.04 -9.37 -3.75
CA ALA A 254 8.39 -8.52 -2.77
C ALA A 254 9.46 -7.85 -1.90
N ALA A 255 9.48 -6.52 -1.86
CA ALA A 255 10.36 -5.78 -0.98
C ALA A 255 10.13 -6.23 0.46
N GLU A 256 11.20 -6.47 1.21
CA GLU A 256 11.13 -6.98 2.57
C GLU A 256 10.37 -6.01 3.50
N ASN A 257 9.97 -6.49 4.67
CA ASN A 257 9.58 -5.56 5.73
C ASN A 257 10.77 -4.66 6.07
N GLU A 258 10.48 -3.45 6.53
CA GLU A 258 11.50 -2.45 6.83
C GLU A 258 11.43 -2.05 8.30
N VAL A 259 12.58 -1.91 8.92
CA VAL A 259 12.70 -1.55 10.33
C VAL A 259 13.64 -0.37 10.46
N VAL A 260 13.27 0.64 11.23
CA VAL A 260 14.15 1.77 11.53
C VAL A 260 14.49 1.80 13.01
N LEU A 261 15.79 1.70 13.30
CA LEU A 261 16.38 1.84 14.63
C LEU A 261 16.64 3.32 14.93
N ASN A 262 16.14 3.79 16.07
CA ASN A 262 16.34 5.17 16.50
C ASN A 262 17.72 5.40 17.09
N ARG A 263 18.65 6.01 16.35
CA ARG A 263 20.00 6.30 16.84
C ARG A 263 20.01 7.25 18.04
N ARG A 264 18.98 8.08 18.21
CA ARG A 264 18.84 8.99 19.37
C ARG A 264 18.35 8.29 20.63
N HIS A 265 17.78 7.10 20.51
CA HIS A 265 17.33 6.34 21.67
C HIS A 265 18.55 5.79 22.44
N PRO A 266 18.72 6.07 23.76
CA PRO A 266 19.93 5.73 24.51
C PRO A 266 20.31 4.25 24.46
N MET A 267 19.31 3.36 24.49
CA MET A 267 19.54 1.93 24.38
C MET A 267 20.11 1.57 23.00
N VAL A 268 19.49 2.05 21.92
CA VAL A 268 19.87 1.71 20.54
C VAL A 268 21.25 2.25 20.24
N SER A 269 21.50 3.52 20.57
CA SER A 269 22.83 4.16 20.43
C SER A 269 23.92 3.34 21.12
N ARG A 270 23.70 2.96 22.39
CA ARG A 270 24.65 2.18 23.18
C ARG A 270 24.83 0.76 22.65
N THR A 271 23.78 0.17 22.10
CA THR A 271 23.86 -1.16 21.48
C THR A 271 24.68 -1.10 20.20
N LEU A 272 24.36 -0.18 19.29
CA LEU A 272 25.01 -0.06 17.99
C LEU A 272 26.49 0.38 18.10
N SER A 273 26.88 1.03 19.21
CA SER A 273 28.28 1.35 19.49
C SER A 273 29.13 0.14 19.93
N GLN A 274 28.52 -1.03 20.13
CA GLN A 274 29.18 -2.29 20.50
C GLN A 274 29.09 -3.27 19.33
N GLN A 275 29.93 -4.32 19.36
CA GLN A 275 29.80 -5.43 18.41
C GLN A 275 28.51 -6.22 18.69
N PRO A 276 27.86 -6.80 17.65
CA PRO A 276 26.79 -7.76 17.83
C PRO A 276 27.25 -8.96 18.67
N GLY A 277 26.31 -9.66 19.31
CA GLY A 277 26.67 -10.73 20.23
C GLY A 277 27.04 -10.23 21.62
N THR A 278 26.41 -9.13 22.08
CA THR A 278 26.28 -8.78 23.51
C THR A 278 24.85 -8.99 24.03
N PRO A 279 24.59 -9.12 25.34
CA PRO A 279 23.21 -9.26 25.85
C PRO A 279 22.30 -8.11 25.41
N LEU A 280 22.87 -6.91 25.25
CA LEU A 280 22.15 -5.74 24.78
C LEU A 280 21.79 -5.84 23.28
N SER A 281 22.60 -6.53 22.47
CA SER A 281 22.26 -6.87 21.09
C SER A 281 21.05 -7.81 21.00
N SER A 282 20.93 -8.78 21.90
CA SER A 282 19.75 -9.65 22.00
C SER A 282 18.50 -8.87 22.40
N VAL A 283 18.62 -7.93 23.34
CA VAL A 283 17.50 -7.01 23.66
C VAL A 283 17.08 -6.21 22.43
N LEU A 284 18.02 -5.70 21.63
CA LEU A 284 17.71 -4.98 20.40
C LEU A 284 16.99 -5.88 19.38
N ARG A 285 17.45 -7.11 19.17
CA ARG A 285 16.76 -8.08 18.30
C ARG A 285 15.35 -8.40 18.78
N LEU A 286 15.15 -8.55 20.09
CA LEU A 286 13.81 -8.70 20.68
C LEU A 286 12.92 -7.47 20.40
N LEU A 287 13.46 -6.25 20.47
CA LEU A 287 12.71 -5.04 20.12
C LEU A 287 12.33 -4.99 18.65
N VAL A 288 13.23 -5.41 17.75
CA VAL A 288 12.95 -5.51 16.30
C VAL A 288 11.82 -6.50 16.04
N VAL A 289 11.93 -7.71 16.57
CA VAL A 289 10.89 -8.74 16.43
C VAL A 289 9.57 -8.27 17.03
N ASN A 290 9.59 -7.64 18.20
CA ASN A 290 8.39 -7.11 18.83
C ASN A 290 7.74 -5.97 18.03
N ALA A 291 8.53 -5.08 17.42
CA ALA A 291 8.04 -4.03 16.56
C ALA A 291 7.34 -4.61 15.31
N LEU A 292 7.96 -5.60 14.65
CA LEU A 292 7.37 -6.32 13.52
C LEU A 292 6.07 -7.03 13.91
N ASN A 293 6.04 -7.69 15.07
CA ASN A 293 4.83 -8.34 15.58
C ASN A 293 3.72 -7.35 15.89
N SER A 294 4.06 -6.23 16.51
CA SER A 294 3.11 -5.16 16.85
C SER A 294 2.54 -4.51 15.58
N ALA A 295 3.35 -4.44 14.52
CA ALA A 295 2.91 -4.01 13.20
C ALA A 295 2.04 -5.05 12.48
N GLY A 296 2.05 -6.32 12.93
CA GLY A 296 1.23 -7.41 12.41
C GLY A 296 1.94 -8.42 11.51
N SER A 297 3.28 -8.45 11.51
CA SER A 297 4.09 -9.46 10.81
C SER A 297 3.92 -10.84 11.46
N SER A 298 4.03 -11.88 10.64
CA SER A 298 4.12 -13.25 11.13
C SER A 298 5.57 -13.59 11.58
N ILE A 299 5.73 -14.32 12.69
CA ILE A 299 7.07 -14.78 13.14
C ILE A 299 7.36 -16.16 12.54
N SER A 300 8.55 -16.35 11.96
CA SER A 300 9.02 -17.62 11.43
C SER A 300 9.40 -18.55 12.58
N GLN A 301 9.47 -19.86 12.33
CA GLN A 301 9.95 -20.78 13.35
C GLN A 301 11.39 -20.47 13.78
N ASP A 302 12.24 -20.08 12.83
CA ASP A 302 13.63 -19.71 13.10
C ASP A 302 13.73 -18.46 13.97
N ALA A 303 12.94 -17.42 13.67
CA ALA A 303 12.88 -16.21 14.49
C ALA A 303 12.35 -16.50 15.91
N ARG A 304 11.37 -17.41 16.07
CA ARG A 304 10.90 -17.84 17.40
C ARG A 304 11.97 -18.57 18.20
N LYS A 305 12.71 -19.48 17.55
CA LYS A 305 13.82 -20.18 18.20
C LYS A 305 14.90 -19.20 18.63
N GLN A 306 15.29 -18.28 17.74
CA GLN A 306 16.29 -17.26 18.03
C GLN A 306 15.84 -16.34 19.18
N GLN A 307 14.55 -15.99 19.24
CA GLN A 307 13.97 -15.23 20.34
C GLN A 307 14.05 -15.96 21.69
N GLN A 308 13.87 -17.29 21.70
CA GLN A 308 14.05 -18.09 22.91
C GLN A 308 15.52 -18.10 23.35
N ASP A 309 16.43 -18.34 22.41
CA ASP A 309 17.88 -18.34 22.67
C ASP A 309 18.34 -16.96 23.21
N ASP A 310 17.77 -15.87 22.70
CA ASP A 310 18.02 -14.51 23.20
C ASP A 310 17.55 -14.31 24.63
N LEU A 311 16.35 -14.79 24.97
CA LEU A 311 15.79 -14.66 26.31
C LEU A 311 16.59 -15.50 27.33
N ASP A 312 16.98 -16.71 26.96
CA ASP A 312 17.78 -17.60 27.82
C ASP A 312 19.14 -16.97 28.11
N TRP A 313 19.80 -16.42 27.08
CA TRP A 313 21.10 -15.77 27.27
C TRP A 313 21.01 -14.46 28.07
N ILE A 314 19.96 -13.66 27.86
CA ILE A 314 19.69 -12.48 28.70
C ILE A 314 19.49 -12.92 30.16
N ALA A 315 18.73 -14.00 30.41
CA ALA A 315 18.50 -14.53 31.75
C ALA A 315 19.80 -15.02 32.41
N GLU A 316 20.64 -15.76 31.69
CA GLU A 316 21.96 -16.19 32.17
C GLU A 316 22.82 -15.00 32.59
N CYS A 317 22.85 -13.93 31.78
CA CYS A 317 23.62 -12.72 32.09
C CYS A 317 23.06 -11.94 33.28
N LEU A 318 21.75 -12.00 33.51
CA LEU A 318 21.10 -11.39 34.68
C LEU A 318 21.32 -12.21 35.97
N TRP A 319 21.42 -13.53 35.86
CA TRP A 319 21.73 -14.43 36.98
C TRP A 319 23.22 -14.48 37.32
N GLY A 320 24.11 -14.26 36.35
CA GLY A 320 25.56 -14.31 36.49
C GLY A 320 26.23 -13.06 37.09
N ARG A 321 25.58 -12.34 38.00
CA ARG A 321 26.21 -11.31 38.83
C ARG A 321 26.26 -11.77 40.30
N ASP A 322 27.24 -12.62 40.57
CA ASP A 322 28.08 -12.59 41.77
C ASP A 322 29.54 -12.42 41.31
#